data_AF-A0A353RAV7-F1
#
_entry.id   AF-A0A353RAV7-F1
#
_cell.length_a   1.000
_cell.length_b   1.000
_cell.length_c   1.000
_cell.angle_alpha   90.00
_cell.angle_beta   90.00
_cell.angle_gamma   90.00
#
_symmetry.space_group_name_H-M   'P 1'
#
loop_
_entity.id
_entity.type
_entity.pdbx_description
1 polymer ?
#
loop_
_entity_poly.entity_id
_entity_poly.type
_entity_poly.pdbx_seq_one_letter_code
_entity_poly.pdbx_strand_id
1 'polypeptide(L)'
;ILESNGSSSMATVCAGTLALMDAGIKIKKPVSGIAMGLITDQGNKKFAVLSDILGDEDHLGDMDFKVTGTRDGITATQMVFI
;
A
#
# COMPACT_ATOMS: atom_id res chain seq x y z
N ILE A 1 7.85 -12.28 -5.21
CA ILE A 1 8.23 -11.82 -3.85
C ILE A 1 9.13 -12.88 -3.25
N LEU A 2 10.27 -12.48 -2.67
CA LEU A 2 11.21 -13.40 -2.00
C LEU A 2 11.13 -13.33 -0.47
N GLU A 3 10.60 -12.22 0.08
CA GLU A 3 10.34 -12.01 1.50
C GLU A 3 9.01 -11.26 1.68
N SER A 4 8.26 -11.55 2.75
CA SER A 4 6.97 -10.92 3.00
C SER A 4 6.79 -10.65 4.49
N ASN A 5 6.83 -9.38 4.88
CA ASN A 5 6.53 -8.91 6.25
C ASN A 5 5.67 -7.63 6.24
N GLY A 6 4.91 -7.44 5.17
CA GLY A 6 4.11 -6.26 4.90
C GLY A 6 3.49 -6.39 3.52
N SER A 7 3.22 -5.26 2.87
CA SER A 7 2.47 -5.28 1.61
C SER A 7 3.28 -5.68 0.38
N SER A 8 3.34 -7.00 0.17
CA SER A 8 3.90 -7.64 -1.03
C SER A 8 3.29 -7.11 -2.34
N SER A 9 2.00 -6.75 -2.35
CA SER A 9 1.34 -6.22 -3.55
C SER A 9 1.82 -4.80 -3.86
N MET A 10 1.99 -3.94 -2.85
CA MET A 10 2.48 -2.57 -3.04
C MET A 10 3.97 -2.55 -3.42
N ALA A 11 4.77 -3.46 -2.84
CA ALA A 11 6.14 -3.70 -3.29
C ALA A 11 6.21 -4.15 -4.75
N THR A 12 5.28 -5.02 -5.19
CA THR A 12 5.20 -5.49 -6.59
C THR A 12 4.91 -4.35 -7.56
N VAL A 13 4.10 -3.36 -7.18
CA VAL A 13 3.86 -2.15 -7.99
C VAL A 13 5.15 -1.36 -8.19
N CYS A 14 5.90 -1.11 -7.11
CA CYS A 14 7.17 -0.40 -7.17
C CYS A 14 8.20 -1.15 -8.03
N ALA A 15 8.36 -2.45 -7.78
CA ALA A 15 9.28 -3.30 -8.54
C ALA A 15 8.89 -3.40 -10.02
N GLY A 16 7.60 -3.52 -10.33
CA GLY A 16 7.08 -3.56 -11.70
C GLY A 16 7.35 -2.26 -12.45
N THR A 17 7.16 -1.10 -11.80
CA THR A 17 7.50 0.20 -12.38
C THR A 17 8.99 0.29 -12.73
N LEU A 18 9.87 -0.08 -11.80
CA LEU A 18 11.33 -0.06 -12.03
C LEU A 18 11.74 -1.03 -13.15
N ALA A 19 11.19 -2.24 -13.17
CA ALA A 19 11.46 -3.24 -14.21
C ALA A 19 11.02 -2.78 -15.60
N LEU A 20 9.86 -2.11 -15.71
CA LEU A 20 9.41 -1.53 -16.98
C LEU A 20 10.33 -0.41 -17.48
N MET A 21 10.82 0.44 -16.56
CA MET A 21 11.77 1.50 -16.89
C MET A 21 13.12 0.92 -17.35
N ASP A 22 13.63 -0.09 -16.66
CA ASP A 22 14.88 -0.78 -16.99
C ASP A 22 14.77 -1.50 -18.36
N ALA A 23 13.64 -2.14 -18.64
CA ALA A 23 13.36 -2.76 -19.93
C ALA A 23 13.16 -1.75 -21.10
N GLY A 24 13.24 -0.45 -20.84
CA GLY A 24 13.07 0.59 -21.86
C GLY A 24 11.61 0.82 -22.30
N ILE A 25 10.62 0.31 -21.56
CA ILE A 25 9.21 0.52 -21.87
C ILE A 25 8.83 1.97 -21.58
N LYS A 26 8.23 2.64 -22.56
CA LYS A 26 7.75 4.02 -22.44
C LYS A 26 6.45 4.09 -21.64
N ILE A 27 6.54 4.00 -20.33
CA ILE A 27 5.44 4.29 -19.41
C ILE A 27 5.16 5.80 -19.36
N LYS A 28 3.90 6.20 -19.16
CA LYS A 28 3.54 7.63 -19.10
C LYS A 28 4.16 8.33 -17.89
N LYS A 29 4.09 7.69 -16.72
CA LYS A 29 4.59 8.16 -15.42
C LYS A 29 4.89 6.96 -14.51
N PRO A 30 5.89 7.04 -13.61
CA PRO A 30 6.16 5.97 -12.65
C PRO A 30 5.03 5.87 -11.61
N VAL A 31 4.72 4.63 -11.21
CA VAL A 31 3.70 4.32 -10.20
C VAL A 31 4.36 3.67 -8.98
N SER A 32 3.97 4.11 -7.78
CA SER A 32 4.35 3.48 -6.51
C SER A 32 3.11 3.09 -5.72
N GLY A 33 3.26 2.16 -4.77
CA GLY A 33 2.20 1.75 -3.86
C GLY A 33 2.64 1.82 -2.40
N ILE A 34 1.68 1.95 -1.49
CA ILE A 34 1.86 1.84 -0.04
C ILE A 34 0.63 1.19 0.60
N ALA A 35 0.85 0.40 1.66
CA ALA A 35 -0.23 -0.10 2.51
C ALA A 35 -0.31 0.72 3.79
N MET A 36 -1.53 0.95 4.22
CA MET A 36 -1.85 1.81 5.34
C MET A 36 -2.83 1.07 6.24
N GLY A 37 -2.71 1.29 7.54
CA GLY A 37 -3.62 0.75 8.54
C GLY A 37 -4.44 1.84 9.21
N LEU A 38 -5.56 1.45 9.79
CA LEU A 38 -6.34 2.25 10.71
C LEU A 38 -6.54 1.47 12.01
N ILE A 39 -6.28 2.12 13.14
CA ILE A 39 -6.66 1.63 14.47
C ILE A 39 -7.59 2.65 15.10
N THR A 40 -8.65 2.18 15.74
CA THR A 40 -9.69 2.94 16.41
C THR A 40 -9.83 2.50 17.87
N ASP A 41 -10.28 3.41 18.74
CA ASP A 41 -10.60 3.05 20.13
C ASP A 41 -12.01 2.45 20.25
N GLN A 42 -12.31 1.93 21.45
CA GLN A 42 -13.66 1.46 21.77
C GLN A 42 -14.69 2.58 21.61
N GLY A 43 -15.54 2.46 20.60
CA GLY A 43 -16.57 3.43 20.27
C GLY A 43 -16.14 4.49 19.25
N ASN A 44 -15.03 4.30 18.52
CA ASN A 44 -14.58 5.11 17.39
C ASN A 44 -14.38 6.60 17.70
N LYS A 45 -14.00 6.94 18.93
CA LYS A 45 -13.78 8.32 19.38
C LYS A 45 -12.38 8.81 19.05
N LYS A 46 -11.41 7.90 18.96
CA LYS A 46 -10.04 8.17 18.52
C LYS A 46 -9.66 7.21 17.42
N PHE A 47 -8.82 7.69 16.52
CA PHE A 47 -8.23 6.86 15.48
C PHE A 47 -6.77 7.26 15.21
N ALA A 48 -6.00 6.32 14.71
CA ALA A 48 -4.64 6.53 14.24
C ALA A 48 -4.48 5.86 12.87
N VAL A 49 -3.85 6.57 11.93
CA VAL A 49 -3.47 6.03 10.63
C VAL A 49 -2.02 5.57 10.71
N LEU A 50 -1.78 4.32 10.36
CA LEU A 50 -0.45 3.71 10.29
C LEU A 50 0.03 3.68 8.85
N SER A 51 1.29 4.05 8.62
CA SER A 51 1.90 4.03 7.27
C SER A 51 2.84 2.87 7.15
N ASP A 52 2.81 2.17 6.02
CA ASP A 52 3.65 1.01 5.70
C ASP A 52 3.55 -0.09 6.76
N ILE A 53 2.32 -0.58 6.97
CA ILE A 53 2.03 -1.56 8.01
C ILE A 53 2.79 -2.87 7.82
N LEU A 54 3.27 -3.39 8.95
CA LEU A 54 3.77 -4.77 9.05
C LEU A 54 2.61 -5.78 8.96
N GLY A 55 2.96 -7.03 8.68
CA GLY A 55 1.98 -8.12 8.71
C GLY A 55 1.23 -8.23 10.05
N ASP A 56 1.93 -8.01 11.18
CA ASP A 56 1.30 -8.07 12.50
C ASP A 56 0.40 -6.86 12.79
N GLU A 57 0.73 -5.68 12.26
CA GLU A 57 -0.07 -4.46 12.41
C GLU A 57 -1.37 -4.52 11.59
N ASP A 58 -1.34 -5.22 10.45
CA ASP A 58 -2.52 -5.55 9.64
C ASP A 58 -3.51 -6.39 10.46
N HIS A 59 -3.06 -7.50 11.03
CA HIS A 59 -3.92 -8.41 11.83
C HIS A 59 -4.52 -7.78 13.08
N LEU A 60 -3.89 -6.73 13.62
CA LEU A 60 -4.32 -6.03 14.84
C LEU A 60 -5.11 -4.74 14.55
N GLY A 61 -5.15 -4.32 13.29
CA GLY A 61 -5.86 -3.11 12.86
C GLY A 61 -7.36 -3.34 12.65
N ASP A 62 -8.08 -2.25 12.43
CA ASP A 62 -9.51 -2.27 12.10
C ASP A 62 -9.75 -2.13 10.58
N MET A 63 -8.78 -1.57 9.85
CA MET A 63 -8.85 -1.44 8.39
C MET A 63 -7.45 -1.46 7.77
N ASP A 64 -7.32 -2.22 6.69
CA ASP A 64 -6.20 -2.16 5.74
C ASP A 64 -6.68 -1.44 4.48
N PHE A 65 -5.96 -0.39 4.11
CA PHE A 65 -6.15 0.27 2.83
C PHE A 65 -4.84 0.45 2.08
N LYS A 66 -4.85 -0.01 0.82
CA LYS A 66 -3.71 0.02 -0.07
C LYS A 66 -3.99 1.00 -1.20
N VAL A 67 -3.03 1.87 -1.46
CA VAL A 67 -3.14 2.89 -2.50
C VAL A 67 -1.93 2.85 -3.42
N THR A 68 -2.19 2.97 -4.72
CA THR A 68 -1.16 3.14 -5.74
C THR A 68 -1.39 4.42 -6.50
N GLY A 69 -0.32 5.05 -6.97
CA GLY A 69 -0.44 6.27 -7.74
C GLY A 69 0.84 6.75 -8.38
N THR A 70 0.67 7.76 -9.22
CA THR A 70 1.74 8.63 -9.70
C THR A 70 1.77 9.88 -8.80
N ARG A 71 2.72 10.78 -9.03
CA ARG A 71 2.72 12.10 -8.37
C ARG A 71 1.45 12.92 -8.63
N ASP A 72 0.72 12.62 -9.71
CA ASP A 72 -0.42 13.42 -10.17
C ASP A 72 -1.77 12.80 -9.84
N GLY A 73 -1.80 11.63 -9.21
CA GLY A 73 -3.05 11.01 -8.83
C GLY A 73 -2.97 9.51 -8.57
N ILE A 74 -4.07 9.03 -8.00
CA ILE A 74 -4.29 7.63 -7.63
C ILE A 74 -4.61 6.81 -8.89
N THR A 75 -3.99 5.63 -8.99
CA THR A 75 -4.22 4.67 -10.09
C THR A 75 -5.03 3.45 -9.66
N ALA A 76 -4.95 3.05 -8.38
CA ALA A 76 -5.77 1.99 -7.81
C ALA A 76 -5.86 2.11 -6.29
N THR A 77 -6.97 1.62 -5.73
CA THR A 77 -7.23 1.56 -4.29
C THR A 77 -7.80 0.19 -3.93
N GLN A 78 -7.41 -0.35 -2.79
CA GLN A 78 -8.06 -1.49 -2.14
C GLN A 78 -8.36 -1.10 -0.69
N MET A 79 -9.55 -1.43 -0.18
CA MET A 79 -9.95 -1.18 1.21
C MET A 79 -10.66 -2.42 1.75
N VAL A 80 -10.19 -2.91 2.91
CA VAL A 80 -10.75 -4.08 3.60
C VAL A 80 -10.89 -3.73 5.08
N PHE A 81 -12.09 -3.97 5.62
CA PHE A 81 -12.34 -3.90 7.06
C PHE A 81 -11.90 -5.22 7.70
N ILE A 82 -11.22 -5.15 8.84
CA ILE A 82 -10.62 -6.27 9.55
C ILE A 82 -11.47 -6.63 10.77
#